data_AF-A0A950D9A7-F1
#
_entry.id   AF-A0A950D9A7-F1
#
_cell.length_a   1.000
_cell.length_b   1.000
_cell.length_c   1.000
_cell.angle_alpha   90.00
_cell.angle_beta   90.00
_cell.angle_gamma   90.00
#
_symmetry.space_group_name_H-M   'P 1'
#
loop_
_entity.id
_entity.type
_entity.pdbx_description
1 polymer ?
#
loop_
_entity_poly.entity_id
_entity_poly.type
_entity_poly.pdbx_seq_one_letter_code
_entity_poly.pdbx_strand_id
1 'polypeptide(L)'
;MKAAIARDDLISLNHRVAAWIASYTDILFAVNRRYHPGEKRLLMYMQGLPGLPEGALEDVPQLCELAGSLSSPIVEHVSAMLDKLDRWLEGNIK
;
A
#
# COMPACT_ATOMS: atom_id res chain seq x y z
N MET A 1 0.04 -4.17 12.64
CA MET A 1 -1.09 -3.22 12.77
C MET A 1 -2.01 -3.62 13.92
N LYS A 2 -2.56 -4.85 13.94
CA LYS A 2 -3.36 -5.39 15.07
C LYS A 2 -2.77 -5.10 16.47
N ALA A 3 -1.49 -5.39 16.69
CA ALA A 3 -0.84 -5.15 17.98
C ALA A 3 -0.68 -3.66 18.33
N ALA A 4 -0.59 -2.77 17.33
CA ALA A 4 -0.56 -1.32 17.57
C ALA A 4 -1.95 -0.81 17.97
N ILE A 5 -2.99 -1.26 17.27
CA ILE A 5 -4.40 -0.98 17.59
C ILE A 5 -4.74 -1.46 19.01
N ALA A 6 -4.37 -2.70 19.36
CA ALA A 6 -4.63 -3.28 20.68
C ALA A 6 -3.94 -2.53 21.83
N ARG A 7 -2.90 -1.73 21.55
CA ARG A 7 -2.18 -0.91 22.53
C ARG A 7 -2.53 0.57 22.47
N ASP A 8 -3.52 0.95 21.66
CA ASP A 8 -3.88 2.35 21.43
C ASP A 8 -2.69 3.20 20.89
N ASP A 9 -1.80 2.57 20.12
CA ASP A 9 -0.50 3.14 19.72
C ASP A 9 -0.56 3.69 18.28
N LEU A 10 -1.05 4.93 18.17
CA LEU A 10 -1.27 5.61 16.89
C LEU A 10 0.03 5.85 16.10
N ILE A 11 1.13 6.17 16.79
CA ILE A 11 2.41 6.42 16.15
C ILE A 11 3.00 5.12 15.58
N SER A 12 2.93 4.01 16.33
CA SER A 12 3.34 2.71 15.81
C SER A 12 2.46 2.25 14.65
N LEU A 13 1.15 2.56 14.66
CA LEU A 13 0.27 2.26 13.53
C LEU A 13 0.71 3.03 12.28
N ASN A 14 0.88 4.35 12.38
CA ASN A 14 1.34 5.20 11.27
C ASN A 14 2.66 4.71 10.67
N HIS A 15 3.66 4.43 11.51
CA HIS A 15 4.96 3.92 11.05
C HIS A 15 4.82 2.59 10.28
N ARG A 16 3.95 1.69 10.75
CA ARG A 16 3.71 0.40 10.08
C ARG A 16 2.99 0.56 8.75
N VAL A 17 2.06 1.51 8.64
CA VAL A 17 1.38 1.81 7.39
C VAL A 17 2.36 2.41 6.38
N ALA A 18 3.18 3.37 6.79
CA ALA A 18 4.21 3.94 5.93
C ALA A 18 5.17 2.88 5.38
N ALA A 19 5.67 2.00 6.24
CA ALA A 19 6.53 0.88 5.84
C ALA A 19 5.83 -0.11 4.89
N TRP A 20 4.54 -0.37 5.12
CA TRP A 20 3.76 -1.24 4.24
C TRP A 20 3.56 -0.59 2.86
N ILE A 21 3.20 0.69 2.79
CA ILE A 21 3.05 1.42 1.52
C ILE A 21 4.38 1.44 0.76
N ALA A 22 5.50 1.69 1.44
CA ALA A 22 6.82 1.67 0.80
C ALA A 22 7.13 0.30 0.17
N SER A 23 6.90 -0.79 0.91
CA SER A 23 7.09 -2.14 0.37
C SER A 23 6.13 -2.46 -0.78
N TYR A 24 4.89 -2.02 -0.69
CA TYR A 24 3.89 -2.20 -1.74
C TYR A 24 4.31 -1.49 -3.02
N THR A 25 4.73 -0.22 -2.93
CA THR A 25 5.15 0.54 -4.10
C THR A 25 6.47 0.04 -4.67
N ASP A 26 7.42 -0.42 -3.86
CA ASP A 26 8.64 -1.07 -4.37
C ASP A 26 8.32 -2.23 -5.32
N ILE A 27 7.33 -3.07 -4.97
CA ILE A 27 6.86 -4.18 -5.82
C ILE A 27 6.24 -3.64 -7.11
N LEU A 28 5.36 -2.63 -7.03
CA LEU A 28 4.72 -2.05 -8.21
C LEU A 28 5.75 -1.53 -9.21
N PHE A 29 6.73 -0.77 -8.74
CA PHE A 29 7.78 -0.21 -9.60
C PHE A 29 8.70 -1.31 -10.17
N ALA A 30 9.04 -2.31 -9.36
CA ALA A 30 9.87 -3.44 -9.80
C ALA A 30 9.21 -4.25 -10.91
N VAL A 31 7.95 -4.65 -10.76
CA VAL A 31 7.19 -5.41 -11.78
C VAL A 31 7.08 -4.60 -13.07
N ASN A 32 6.86 -3.29 -12.96
CA ASN A 32 6.81 -2.39 -14.11
C ASN A 32 8.19 -2.03 -14.70
N ARG A 33 9.30 -2.52 -14.13
CA ARG A 33 10.68 -2.20 -14.53
C ARG A 33 10.95 -0.69 -14.59
N ARG A 34 10.41 0.06 -13.63
CA ARG A 34 10.61 1.50 -13.48
C ARG A 34 11.37 1.80 -12.20
N TYR A 35 12.18 2.87 -12.21
CA TYR A 35 12.82 3.34 -10.99
C TYR A 35 11.78 3.90 -10.02
N HIS A 36 11.87 3.49 -8.76
CA HIS A 36 11.06 4.04 -7.68
C HIS A 36 11.48 5.49 -7.41
N PRO A 37 10.56 6.47 -7.41
CA PRO A 37 10.89 7.91 -7.29
C PRO A 37 11.19 8.34 -5.84
N GLY A 38 11.19 7.40 -4.90
CA GLY A 38 11.09 7.67 -3.47
C GLY A 38 9.68 8.12 -3.09
N GLU A 39 9.55 8.90 -2.01
CA GLU A 39 8.26 9.36 -1.51
C GLU A 39 7.69 10.55 -2.30
N LYS A 40 8.56 11.28 -3.02
CA LYS A 40 8.19 12.53 -3.68
C LYS A 40 7.24 12.26 -4.85
N ARG A 41 6.00 12.78 -4.73
CA ARG A 41 4.94 12.68 -5.76
C ARG A 41 4.62 11.22 -6.14
N LEU A 42 4.76 10.29 -5.21
CA LEU A 42 4.64 8.84 -5.44
C LEU A 42 3.36 8.45 -6.20
N LEU A 43 2.18 8.97 -5.79
CA LEU A 43 0.90 8.69 -6.44
C LEU A 43 0.88 9.10 -7.93
N MET A 44 1.49 10.24 -8.28
CA MET A 44 1.58 10.68 -9.67
C MET A 44 2.44 9.71 -10.50
N TYR A 45 3.56 9.25 -9.94
CA TYR A 45 4.41 8.29 -10.64
C TYR A 45 3.76 6.91 -10.73
N MET A 46 3.00 6.48 -9.71
CA MET A 46 2.19 5.26 -9.76
C MET A 46 1.16 5.33 -10.90
N GLN A 47 0.47 6.46 -11.06
CA GLN A 47 -0.50 6.67 -12.14
C GLN A 47 0.12 6.51 -13.54
N GLY A 48 1.43 6.75 -13.67
CA GLY A 48 2.17 6.57 -14.92
C GLY A 48 2.71 5.16 -15.17
N LEU A 49 2.46 4.20 -14.27
CA LEU A 49 2.93 2.81 -14.44
C LEU A 49 2.09 2.07 -15.52
N PRO A 50 2.73 1.26 -16.39
CA PRO A 50 2.03 0.47 -17.40
C PRO A 50 0.95 -0.49 -16.86
N GLY A 51 1.13 -1.00 -15.65
CA GLY A 51 0.16 -1.87 -14.99
C GLY A 51 0.12 -1.65 -13.48
N LEU A 52 -1.06 -1.82 -12.89
CA LEU A 52 -1.32 -1.70 -11.46
C LEU A 52 -2.33 -2.76 -11.02
N PRO A 53 -2.32 -3.17 -9.74
CA PRO A 53 -3.46 -3.85 -9.13
C PRO A 53 -4.73 -3.01 -9.25
N GLU A 54 -5.86 -3.68 -9.33
CA GLU A 54 -7.20 -3.06 -9.37
C GLU A 54 -7.38 -2.10 -8.17
N GLY A 55 -7.75 -0.85 -8.43
CA GLY A 55 -8.01 0.14 -7.36
C GLY A 55 -6.78 0.69 -6.63
N ALA A 56 -5.56 0.41 -7.10
CA ALA A 56 -4.33 0.79 -6.39
C ALA A 56 -4.17 2.31 -6.16
N LEU A 57 -4.73 3.15 -7.04
CA LEU A 57 -4.62 4.60 -6.93
C LEU A 57 -5.55 5.17 -5.85
N GLU A 58 -6.66 4.50 -5.57
CA GLU A 58 -7.62 4.84 -4.51
C GLU A 58 -7.22 4.22 -3.17
N ASP A 59 -6.68 2.99 -3.20
CA ASP A 59 -6.35 2.23 -2.00
C ASP A 59 -5.26 2.89 -1.15
N VAL A 60 -4.23 3.49 -1.78
CA VAL A 60 -3.11 4.12 -1.05
C VAL A 60 -3.58 5.35 -0.27
N PRO A 61 -4.30 6.33 -0.86
CA PRO A 61 -4.92 7.41 -0.11
C PRO A 61 -5.83 6.92 1.02
N GLN A 62 -6.70 5.94 0.75
CA GLN A 62 -7.61 5.39 1.76
C GLN A 62 -6.85 4.76 2.94
N LEU A 63 -5.75 4.05 2.66
CA LEU A 63 -4.91 3.47 3.71
C LEU A 63 -4.21 4.55 4.54
N CYS A 64 -3.77 5.66 3.93
CA CYS A 64 -3.22 6.81 4.65
C CYS A 64 -4.25 7.46 5.58
N GLU A 65 -5.51 7.59 5.15
CA GLU A 65 -6.59 8.10 6.01
C GLU A 65 -6.84 7.16 7.18
N LEU A 66 -6.92 5.86 6.93
CA LEU A 66 -7.11 4.84 7.96
C LEU A 66 -5.96 4.83 8.98
N ALA A 67 -4.73 5.14 8.57
CA ALA A 67 -3.56 5.21 9.47
C ALA A 67 -3.70 6.29 10.56
N GLY A 68 -4.48 7.34 10.31
CA GLY A 68 -4.81 8.38 11.28
C GLY A 68 -5.84 7.94 12.33
N SER A 69 -6.41 6.74 12.19
CA SER A 69 -7.43 6.18 13.07
C SER A 69 -6.97 4.85 13.66
N LEU A 70 -7.19 4.61 14.96
CA LEU A 70 -6.96 3.30 15.58
C LEU A 70 -8.12 2.34 15.27
N SER A 71 -8.46 2.22 13.99
CA SER A 71 -9.65 1.53 13.52
C SER A 71 -9.30 0.11 13.02
N SER A 72 -10.15 -0.86 13.36
CA SER A 72 -10.02 -2.24 12.84
C SER A 72 -10.10 -2.36 11.31
N PRO A 73 -10.89 -1.53 10.58
CA PRO A 73 -10.97 -1.57 9.11
C PRO A 73 -9.63 -1.47 8.39
N ILE A 74 -8.59 -0.88 9.00
CA ILE A 74 -7.26 -0.82 8.37
C ILE A 74 -6.67 -2.19 8.07
N VAL A 75 -6.95 -3.19 8.93
CA VAL A 75 -6.43 -4.55 8.73
C VAL A 75 -7.15 -5.22 7.57
N GLU A 76 -8.46 -5.04 7.47
CA GLU A 76 -9.29 -5.58 6.38
C GLU A 76 -8.92 -4.95 5.04
N HIS A 77 -8.70 -3.62 5.03
CA HIS A 77 -8.27 -2.89 3.85
C HIS A 77 -6.92 -3.38 3.34
N VAL A 78 -5.92 -3.53 4.23
CA VAL A 78 -4.61 -4.07 3.86
C VAL A 78 -4.71 -5.49 3.31
N SER A 79 -5.53 -6.36 3.92
CA SER A 79 -5.76 -7.71 3.39
C SER A 79 -6.35 -7.68 1.98
N ALA A 80 -7.35 -6.83 1.73
CA ALA A 80 -7.93 -6.68 0.40
C ALA A 80 -6.92 -6.16 -0.63
N MET A 81 -6.03 -5.23 -0.24
CA MET A 81 -4.93 -4.78 -1.11
C MET A 81 -3.95 -5.91 -1.44
N LEU A 82 -3.65 -6.80 -0.49
CA LEU A 82 -2.80 -7.98 -0.72
C LEU A 82 -3.46 -8.95 -1.71
N ASP A 83 -4.74 -9.27 -1.53
CA ASP A 83 -5.46 -10.17 -2.45
C ASP A 83 -5.53 -9.60 -3.88
N LYS A 84 -5.66 -8.27 -4.01
CA LYS A 84 -5.59 -7.56 -5.30
C LYS A 84 -4.18 -7.60 -5.90
N LEU A 85 -3.16 -7.42 -5.06
CA LEU A 85 -1.76 -7.51 -5.48
C LEU A 85 -1.43 -8.92 -5.98
N ASP A 86 -1.76 -9.96 -5.22
CA ASP A 86 -1.44 -11.35 -5.56
C ASP A 86 -2.06 -11.76 -6.90
N ARG A 87 -3.36 -11.48 -7.11
CA ARG A 87 -4.04 -11.69 -8.40
C ARG A 87 -3.36 -10.94 -9.54
N TRP A 88 -2.88 -9.73 -9.29
CA TRP A 88 -2.15 -8.95 -10.29
C TRP A 88 -0.78 -9.57 -10.59
N LEU A 89 -0.03 -10.01 -9.57
CA LEU A 89 1.30 -10.60 -9.74
C LEU A 89 1.25 -11.92 -10.53
N GLU A 90 0.25 -12.77 -10.31
CA GLU A 90 0.04 -14.02 -11.07
C GLU A 90 -0.03 -13.80 -12.58
N GLY A 91 -0.55 -12.64 -13.03
CA GLY A 91 -0.65 -12.28 -14.44
C GLY A 91 0.55 -11.51 -15.01
N ASN A 92 1.44 -11.00 -14.15
CA ASN A 92 2.44 -9.99 -14.53
C ASN A 92 3.89 -10.40 -14.22
N ILE A 93 4.12 -11.46 -13.44
CA ILE A 93 5.44 -12.06 -13.24
C ILE A 93 5.52 -13.36 -14.06
N LYS A 94 6.47 -13.42 -15.00
CA LYS A 94 6.84 -14.62 -15.75
C LYS A 94 8.22 -15.11 -15.36
#